data_AF-A0A1B2E9E1-F1
#
_entry.id   AF-A0A1B2E9E1-F1
#
_cell.length_a   1.000
_cell.length_b   1.000
_cell.length_c   1.000
_cell.angle_alpha   90.00
_cell.angle_beta   90.00
_cell.angle_gamma   90.00
#
_symmetry.space_group_name_H-M   'P 1'
#
loop_
_entity.id
_entity.type
_entity.pdbx_description
1 polymer ?
#
loop_
_entity_poly.entity_id
_entity_poly.type
_entity_poly.pdbx_seq_one_letter_code
_entity_poly.pdbx_strand_id
1 'polypeptide(L)'
;MSLLIHEQKKPKMQPFYWVLTFEAYTIGLLIGLALIVGPVMLLLRWPSVWTWLSLLAVPVGIIMFVKLLRSLRKQVWANTHLDRFALYEDRVEYELWDPATGESEQGSVSLTDVTEMYYGRYVLQYSYAYKKTKMMERSPMFELMPVLYLIARSGMRERAIAVPFLDPMDANRWLEAVGQRNIPLYLTSLVIHDFRDASVPQQLRSDEDLKAAEFDGNIERDFRPYMEELIEEEQQREYTEAELEELEHEMKRLEYEEELRKRKSAFRGVGKLAWLVFPVQFAIGYWLVRLSDNGSIDPNNYAYSISLLGCGSILFFLLVKWMRWPQILIFSLVSLFTFFFVDFSDVETDPTYIMSGSLIALSFMLLPLYGLVYLGLRRLRKNRDARNLPPAPEPYRPAGHPPEPEIDWSKGQQL
;
A
#
# COMPACT_ATOMS: atom_id res chain seq x y z
N MET A 1 17.94 -33.58 -31.80
CA MET A 1 16.85 -32.85 -31.12
C MET A 1 17.03 -33.11 -29.64
N SER A 2 17.30 -32.09 -28.85
CA SER A 2 17.42 -32.22 -27.39
C SER A 2 16.03 -32.45 -26.79
N LEU A 3 15.91 -33.40 -25.87
CA LEU A 3 14.63 -33.64 -25.18
C LEU A 3 14.36 -32.53 -24.17
N LEU A 4 13.13 -32.02 -24.16
CA LEU A 4 12.63 -31.11 -23.14
C LEU A 4 12.34 -31.93 -21.88
N ILE A 5 13.03 -31.63 -20.79
CA ILE A 5 12.87 -32.33 -19.51
C ILE A 5 11.76 -31.67 -18.70
N HIS A 6 11.83 -30.35 -18.52
CA HIS A 6 10.90 -29.61 -17.69
C HIS A 6 10.64 -28.19 -18.24
N GLU A 7 9.44 -27.69 -18.04
CA GLU A 7 9.08 -26.30 -18.34
C GLU A 7 8.51 -25.63 -17.10
N GLN A 8 9.17 -24.57 -16.66
CA GLN A 8 8.72 -23.71 -15.57
C GLN A 8 8.18 -22.40 -16.15
N LYS A 9 6.89 -22.15 -15.91
CA LYS A 9 6.23 -20.92 -16.34
C LYS A 9 5.69 -20.18 -15.13
N LYS A 10 5.93 -18.87 -15.10
CA LYS A 10 5.34 -17.99 -14.08
C LYS A 10 3.81 -18.18 -14.07
N PRO A 11 3.18 -18.35 -12.90
CA PRO A 11 1.76 -18.63 -12.83
C PRO A 11 0.95 -17.44 -13.34
N LYS A 12 -0.17 -17.75 -14.01
CA LYS A 12 -1.23 -16.77 -14.17
C LYS A 12 -1.89 -16.53 -12.82
N MET A 13 -2.40 -15.32 -12.64
CA MET A 13 -3.36 -15.07 -11.57
C MET A 13 -4.52 -16.06 -11.70
N GLN A 14 -4.97 -16.61 -10.59
CA GLN A 14 -6.06 -17.57 -10.62
C GLN A 14 -7.33 -16.97 -11.22
N PRO A 15 -8.15 -17.77 -11.92
CA PRO A 15 -9.36 -17.28 -12.56
C PRO A 15 -10.27 -16.49 -11.63
N PHE A 16 -10.44 -16.95 -10.37
CA PHE A 16 -11.27 -16.25 -9.38
C PHE A 16 -10.74 -14.84 -9.07
N TYR A 17 -9.47 -14.72 -8.67
CA TYR A 17 -8.86 -13.44 -8.36
C TYR A 17 -8.74 -12.53 -9.60
N TRP A 18 -8.53 -13.12 -10.77
CA TRP A 18 -8.50 -12.39 -12.03
C TRP A 18 -9.87 -11.78 -12.37
N VAL A 19 -10.95 -12.56 -12.25
CA VAL A 19 -12.33 -12.09 -12.45
C VAL A 19 -12.67 -10.99 -11.43
N LEU A 20 -12.37 -11.19 -10.15
CA LEU A 20 -12.61 -10.19 -9.12
C LEU A 20 -11.84 -8.89 -9.37
N THR A 21 -10.56 -9.00 -9.75
CA THR A 21 -9.73 -7.84 -10.10
C THR A 21 -10.32 -7.11 -11.30
N PHE A 22 -10.69 -7.85 -12.34
CA PHE A 22 -11.30 -7.27 -13.54
C PHE A 22 -12.63 -6.58 -13.23
N GLU A 23 -13.52 -7.22 -12.48
CA GLU A 23 -14.81 -6.67 -12.04
C GLU A 23 -14.62 -5.38 -11.23
N ALA A 24 -13.69 -5.36 -10.28
CA ALA A 24 -13.37 -4.16 -9.51
C ALA A 24 -12.88 -3.00 -10.40
N TYR A 25 -12.03 -3.27 -11.39
CA TYR A 25 -11.62 -2.27 -12.37
C TYR A 25 -12.79 -1.81 -13.25
N THR A 26 -13.65 -2.73 -13.70
CA THR A 26 -14.83 -2.38 -14.52
C THR A 26 -15.80 -1.48 -13.74
N ILE A 27 -16.12 -1.82 -12.50
CA ILE A 27 -16.96 -0.98 -11.63
C ILE A 27 -16.31 0.40 -11.44
N GLY A 28 -15.01 0.44 -11.14
CA GLY A 28 -14.29 1.70 -10.98
C GLY A 28 -14.30 2.57 -12.25
N LEU A 29 -14.15 1.95 -13.43
CA LEU A 29 -14.25 2.64 -14.73
C LEU A 29 -15.67 3.15 -14.99
N LEU A 30 -16.71 2.38 -14.65
CA LEU A 30 -18.11 2.81 -14.77
C LEU A 30 -18.42 3.99 -13.85
N ILE A 31 -17.92 3.98 -12.61
CA ILE A 31 -18.02 5.13 -11.69
C ILE A 31 -17.30 6.34 -12.29
N GLY A 32 -16.10 6.15 -12.85
CA GLY A 32 -15.35 7.22 -13.52
C GLY A 32 -16.13 7.82 -14.69
N LEU A 33 -16.72 6.97 -15.52
CA LEU A 33 -17.55 7.38 -16.63
C LEU A 33 -18.83 8.10 -16.17
N ALA A 34 -19.47 7.62 -15.11
CA ALA A 34 -20.65 8.26 -14.53
C ALA A 34 -20.33 9.66 -13.98
N LEU A 35 -19.16 9.87 -13.38
CA LEU A 35 -18.70 11.18 -12.92
C LEU A 35 -18.37 12.15 -14.07
N ILE A 36 -18.11 11.63 -15.28
CA ILE A 36 -17.88 12.45 -16.47
C ILE A 36 -19.21 12.78 -17.16
N VAL A 37 -20.00 11.75 -17.48
CA VAL A 37 -21.23 11.88 -18.28
C VAL A 37 -22.40 12.40 -17.44
N GLY A 38 -22.48 11.99 -16.17
CA GLY A 38 -23.57 12.35 -15.25
C GLY A 38 -23.75 13.86 -15.10
N PRO A 39 -22.73 14.63 -14.69
CA PRO A 39 -22.81 16.08 -14.60
C PRO A 39 -23.21 16.77 -15.90
N VAL A 40 -22.70 16.29 -17.03
CA VAL A 40 -23.02 16.85 -18.36
C VAL A 40 -24.49 16.59 -18.71
N MET A 41 -24.97 15.37 -18.50
CA MET A 41 -26.38 15.01 -18.72
C MET A 41 -27.32 15.78 -17.80
N LEU A 42 -26.95 15.93 -16.52
CA LEU A 42 -27.72 16.73 -15.55
C LEU A 42 -27.81 18.19 -16.00
N LEU A 43 -26.71 18.77 -16.46
CA LEU A 43 -26.68 20.16 -16.94
C LEU A 43 -27.57 20.37 -18.17
N LEU A 44 -27.56 19.42 -19.12
CA LEU A 44 -28.38 19.50 -20.34
C LEU A 44 -29.88 19.37 -20.04
N ARG A 45 -30.25 18.60 -19.02
CA ARG A 45 -31.65 18.29 -18.71
C ARG A 45 -32.27 19.25 -17.69
N TRP A 46 -31.48 19.74 -16.75
CA TRP A 46 -31.91 20.63 -15.67
C TRP A 46 -30.86 21.69 -15.35
N PRO A 47 -30.71 22.73 -16.19
CA PRO A 47 -29.70 23.76 -15.98
C PRO A 47 -30.01 24.58 -14.72
N SER A 48 -29.40 24.18 -13.62
CA SER A 48 -29.49 24.83 -12.31
C SER A 48 -28.10 25.11 -11.76
N VAL A 49 -27.99 25.97 -10.74
CA VAL A 49 -26.69 26.29 -10.12
C VAL A 49 -26.00 25.01 -9.59
N TRP A 50 -26.78 24.04 -9.09
CA TRP A 50 -26.29 22.76 -8.60
C TRP A 50 -25.72 21.87 -9.71
N THR A 51 -26.33 21.87 -10.90
CA THR A 51 -25.80 21.10 -12.04
C THR A 51 -24.51 21.72 -12.57
N TRP A 52 -24.39 23.06 -12.55
CA TRP A 52 -23.11 23.72 -12.84
C TRP A 52 -22.02 23.34 -11.84
N LEU A 53 -22.34 23.31 -10.54
CA LEU A 53 -21.39 22.89 -9.50
C LEU A 53 -20.96 21.42 -9.68
N SER A 54 -21.86 20.55 -10.14
CA SER A 54 -21.56 19.13 -10.39
C SER A 54 -20.48 18.92 -11.47
N LEU A 55 -20.24 19.90 -12.35
CA LEU A 55 -19.17 19.82 -13.36
C LEU A 55 -17.78 19.71 -12.74
N LEU A 56 -17.58 20.13 -11.47
CA LEU A 56 -16.33 19.93 -10.75
C LEU A 56 -15.98 18.43 -10.57
N ALA A 57 -16.96 17.53 -10.68
CA ALA A 57 -16.74 16.09 -10.63
C ALA A 57 -16.12 15.54 -11.94
N VAL A 58 -16.27 16.25 -13.07
CA VAL A 58 -15.75 15.82 -14.37
C VAL A 58 -14.23 15.62 -14.38
N PRO A 59 -13.38 16.59 -13.95
CA PRO A 59 -11.94 16.38 -13.91
C PRO A 59 -11.54 15.22 -12.99
N VAL A 60 -12.26 15.03 -11.87
CA VAL A 60 -12.03 13.90 -10.96
C VAL A 60 -12.35 12.57 -11.66
N GLY A 61 -13.48 12.51 -12.37
CA GLY A 61 -13.88 11.35 -13.17
C GLY A 61 -12.86 11.01 -14.25
N ILE A 62 -12.35 12.01 -14.99
CA ILE A 62 -11.32 11.83 -16.03
C ILE A 62 -10.04 11.24 -15.42
N ILE A 63 -9.53 11.84 -14.34
CA ILE A 63 -8.29 11.36 -13.69
C ILE A 63 -8.45 9.93 -13.20
N MET A 64 -9.59 9.63 -12.57
CA MET A 64 -9.89 8.28 -12.07
C MET A 64 -9.98 7.27 -13.21
N PHE A 65 -10.73 7.58 -14.27
CA PHE A 65 -10.90 6.72 -15.43
C PHE A 65 -9.56 6.40 -16.11
N VAL A 66 -8.74 7.43 -16.38
CA VAL A 66 -7.44 7.25 -17.04
C VAL A 66 -6.48 6.43 -16.18
N LYS A 67 -6.42 6.68 -14.86
CA LYS A 67 -5.57 5.90 -13.95
C LYS A 67 -5.99 4.44 -13.87
N LEU A 68 -7.28 4.17 -13.72
CA LEU A 68 -7.80 2.80 -13.66
C LEU A 68 -7.58 2.06 -14.98
N LEU A 69 -7.79 2.72 -16.12
CA LEU A 69 -7.57 2.13 -17.44
C LEU A 69 -6.10 1.76 -17.65
N ARG A 70 -5.17 2.65 -17.29
CA ARG A 70 -3.73 2.37 -17.35
C ARG A 70 -3.34 1.22 -16.43
N SER A 71 -3.89 1.18 -15.22
CA SER A 71 -3.63 0.12 -14.26
C SER A 71 -4.17 -1.24 -14.74
N LEU A 72 -5.40 -1.27 -15.27
CA LEU A 72 -6.00 -2.46 -15.85
C LEU A 72 -5.14 -2.99 -17.02
N ARG A 73 -4.67 -2.11 -17.91
CA ARG A 73 -3.77 -2.51 -19.01
C ARG A 73 -2.49 -3.14 -18.50
N LYS A 74 -1.89 -2.59 -17.44
CA LYS A 74 -0.69 -3.18 -16.80
C LYS A 74 -0.98 -4.56 -16.22
N GLN A 75 -2.10 -4.73 -15.53
CA GLN A 75 -2.50 -6.02 -14.95
C GLN A 75 -2.78 -7.08 -16.01
N VAL A 76 -3.47 -6.69 -17.10
CA VAL A 76 -3.68 -7.56 -18.27
C VAL A 76 -2.35 -7.97 -18.86
N TRP A 77 -1.45 -7.01 -19.10
CA TRP A 77 -0.14 -7.28 -19.67
C TRP A 77 0.67 -8.25 -18.79
N ALA A 78 0.70 -8.04 -17.47
CA ALA A 78 1.42 -8.89 -16.52
C ALA A 78 0.85 -10.32 -16.44
N ASN A 79 -0.45 -10.49 -16.69
CA ASN A 79 -1.10 -11.81 -16.67
C ASN A 79 -1.00 -12.54 -18.03
N THR A 80 -0.64 -11.84 -19.12
CA THR A 80 -0.46 -12.43 -20.46
C THR A 80 1.00 -12.69 -20.79
N HIS A 81 1.91 -11.80 -20.40
CA HIS A 81 3.36 -11.87 -20.68
C HIS A 81 4.07 -12.44 -19.45
N LEU A 82 4.14 -13.77 -19.42
CA LEU A 82 4.67 -14.52 -18.30
C LEU A 82 6.07 -15.04 -18.63
N ASP A 83 6.97 -14.89 -17.67
CA ASP A 83 8.32 -15.45 -17.75
C ASP A 83 8.25 -16.98 -17.92
N ARG A 84 9.11 -17.51 -18.78
CA ARG A 84 9.16 -18.93 -19.13
C ARG A 84 10.61 -19.41 -19.09
N PHE A 85 10.82 -20.58 -18.50
CA PHE A 85 12.10 -21.26 -18.41
C PHE A 85 11.90 -22.70 -18.86
N ALA A 86 12.71 -23.17 -19.80
CA ALA A 86 12.64 -24.52 -20.33
C ALA A 86 14.00 -25.20 -20.15
N LEU A 87 13.99 -26.32 -19.43
CA LEU A 87 15.16 -27.15 -19.21
C LEU A 87 15.19 -28.28 -20.23
N TYR A 88 16.22 -28.27 -21.08
CA TYR A 88 16.55 -29.37 -21.98
C TYR A 88 17.73 -30.16 -21.42
N GLU A 89 18.00 -31.32 -22.01
CA GLU A 89 19.14 -32.15 -21.64
C GLU A 89 20.47 -31.41 -21.66
N ASP A 90 20.68 -30.49 -22.60
CA ASP A 90 21.96 -29.81 -22.87
C ASP A 90 21.97 -28.33 -22.52
N ARG A 91 20.81 -27.68 -22.39
CA ARG A 91 20.70 -26.23 -22.21
C ARG A 91 19.45 -25.79 -21.45
N VAL A 92 19.50 -24.58 -20.92
CA VAL A 92 18.35 -23.86 -20.37
C VAL A 92 17.99 -22.74 -21.33
N GLU A 93 16.75 -22.75 -21.80
CA GLU A 93 16.17 -21.65 -22.57
C GLU A 93 15.30 -20.79 -21.64
N TYR A 94 15.35 -19.48 -21.80
CA TYR A 94 14.53 -18.55 -21.03
C TYR A 94 13.92 -17.46 -21.91
N GLU A 95 12.75 -17.02 -21.49
CA GLU A 95 12.04 -15.85 -22.01
C GLU A 95 11.60 -15.00 -20.81
N LEU A 96 12.22 -13.84 -20.66
CA LEU A 96 12.01 -12.91 -19.56
C LEU A 96 11.33 -11.64 -20.08
N TRP A 97 10.19 -11.26 -19.50
CA TRP A 97 9.45 -10.08 -19.91
C TRP A 97 9.76 -8.89 -19.01
N ASP A 98 10.24 -7.79 -19.56
CA ASP A 98 10.47 -6.56 -18.80
C ASP A 98 9.16 -5.77 -18.62
N PRO A 99 8.65 -5.57 -17.39
CA PRO A 99 7.44 -4.80 -17.17
C PRO A 99 7.59 -3.29 -17.45
N ALA A 100 8.81 -2.75 -17.44
CA ALA A 100 9.09 -1.35 -17.70
C ALA A 100 9.20 -1.04 -19.19
N THR A 101 9.93 -1.87 -19.96
CA THR A 101 10.11 -1.66 -21.41
C THR A 101 9.05 -2.36 -22.25
N GLY A 102 8.46 -3.45 -21.74
CA GLY A 102 7.53 -4.31 -22.48
C GLY A 102 8.22 -5.26 -23.46
N GLU A 103 9.55 -5.31 -23.46
CA GLU A 103 10.36 -6.15 -24.33
C GLU A 103 10.61 -7.53 -23.69
N SER A 104 10.68 -8.56 -24.52
CA SER A 104 11.08 -9.90 -24.12
C SER A 104 12.57 -10.09 -24.36
N GLU A 105 13.30 -10.44 -23.31
CA GLU A 105 14.65 -10.96 -23.44
C GLU A 105 14.59 -12.48 -23.56
N GLN A 106 15.02 -13.00 -24.70
CA GLN A 106 15.11 -14.44 -24.95
C GLN A 106 16.57 -14.85 -25.03
N GLY A 107 16.90 -16.00 -24.46
CA GLY A 107 18.25 -16.53 -24.54
C GLY A 107 18.32 -18.00 -24.18
N SER A 108 19.50 -18.57 -24.42
CA SER A 108 19.81 -19.96 -24.09
C SER A 108 21.19 -20.04 -23.47
N VAL A 109 21.33 -20.84 -22.43
CA VAL A 109 22.61 -21.13 -21.77
C VAL A 109 22.85 -22.62 -21.80
N SER A 110 24.00 -23.04 -22.34
CA SER A 110 24.40 -24.44 -22.27
C SER A 110 24.64 -24.84 -20.82
N LEU A 111 24.17 -26.02 -20.42
CA LEU A 111 24.44 -26.57 -19.09
C LEU A 111 25.93 -26.85 -18.88
N THR A 112 26.73 -26.98 -19.95
CA THR A 112 28.19 -27.08 -19.85
C THR A 112 28.86 -25.77 -19.41
N ASP A 113 28.19 -24.66 -19.65
CA ASP A 113 28.72 -23.32 -19.35
C ASP A 113 28.31 -22.87 -17.95
N VAL A 114 27.41 -23.61 -17.29
CA VAL A 114 27.00 -23.40 -15.91
C VAL A 114 28.14 -23.86 -15.00
N THR A 115 28.71 -22.91 -14.27
CA THR A 115 29.84 -23.17 -13.36
C THR A 115 29.37 -23.51 -11.95
N GLU A 116 28.30 -22.87 -11.48
CA GLU A 116 27.82 -22.96 -10.09
C GLU A 116 26.30 -22.79 -10.04
N MET A 117 25.68 -23.36 -9.01
CA MET A 117 24.26 -23.20 -8.71
C MET A 117 24.04 -22.73 -7.28
N TYR A 118 23.03 -21.89 -7.06
CA TYR A 118 22.65 -21.41 -5.74
C TYR A 118 21.16 -21.63 -5.53
N TYR A 119 20.79 -22.23 -4.41
CA TYR A 119 19.41 -22.39 -3.98
C TYR A 119 19.11 -21.41 -2.84
N GLY A 120 18.05 -20.63 -3.00
CA GLY A 120 17.66 -19.63 -2.00
C GLY A 120 16.17 -19.33 -2.03
N ARG A 121 15.81 -18.16 -1.51
CA ARG A 121 14.42 -17.67 -1.47
C ARG A 121 14.25 -16.34 -2.17
N TYR A 122 13.07 -16.12 -2.73
CA TYR A 122 12.63 -14.82 -3.21
C TYR A 122 11.28 -14.44 -2.61
N VAL A 123 11.00 -13.14 -2.55
CA VAL A 123 9.73 -12.64 -2.02
C VAL A 123 8.68 -12.66 -3.12
N LEU A 124 7.66 -13.51 -2.97
CA LEU A 124 6.46 -13.46 -3.79
C LEU A 124 5.39 -12.59 -3.12
N GLN A 125 5.06 -11.47 -3.76
CA GLN A 125 3.97 -10.61 -3.33
C GLN A 125 2.62 -11.16 -3.81
N TYR A 126 1.60 -11.03 -2.97
CA TYR A 126 0.23 -11.47 -3.23
C TYR A 126 0.15 -12.97 -3.60
N SER A 127 0.89 -13.83 -2.88
CA SER A 127 0.98 -15.27 -3.20
C SER A 127 -0.38 -15.95 -3.30
N TYR A 128 -1.36 -15.49 -2.52
CA TYR A 128 -2.76 -15.94 -2.56
C TYR A 128 -3.40 -15.84 -3.94
N ALA A 129 -3.00 -14.88 -4.78
CA ALA A 129 -3.56 -14.67 -6.10
C ALA A 129 -3.01 -15.66 -7.14
N TYR A 130 -1.89 -16.33 -6.84
CA TYR A 130 -1.14 -17.18 -7.76
C TYR A 130 -1.07 -18.66 -7.31
N LYS A 131 -1.25 -18.94 -6.02
CA LYS A 131 -1.22 -20.29 -5.43
C LYS A 131 -2.62 -20.75 -5.03
N LYS A 132 -2.93 -22.04 -5.22
CA LYS A 132 -4.24 -22.62 -4.84
C LYS A 132 -4.44 -22.47 -3.34
N THR A 133 -5.35 -21.60 -2.94
CA THR A 133 -5.71 -21.33 -1.55
C THR A 133 -7.17 -21.72 -1.32
N LYS A 134 -7.48 -22.29 -0.16
CA LYS A 134 -8.87 -22.54 0.21
C LYS A 134 -9.51 -21.22 0.65
N MET A 135 -10.80 -21.03 0.40
CA MET A 135 -11.52 -19.76 0.68
C MET A 135 -11.43 -19.29 2.15
N MET A 136 -11.21 -20.21 3.09
CA MET A 136 -11.09 -19.96 4.53
C MET A 136 -9.64 -19.90 5.03
N GLU A 137 -8.67 -20.10 4.15
CA GLU A 137 -7.25 -20.15 4.50
C GLU A 137 -6.69 -18.73 4.58
N ARG A 138 -6.05 -18.39 5.69
CA ARG A 138 -5.32 -17.13 5.82
C ARG A 138 -4.04 -17.23 5.01
N SER A 139 -4.05 -16.69 3.81
CA SER A 139 -2.85 -16.61 2.98
C SER A 139 -2.09 -15.31 3.28
N PRO A 140 -0.77 -15.38 3.49
CA PRO A 140 0.02 -14.20 3.75
C PRO A 140 0.09 -13.30 2.50
N MET A 141 0.32 -12.01 2.72
CA MET A 141 0.51 -11.05 1.62
C MET A 141 1.89 -11.21 0.96
N PHE A 142 2.86 -11.72 1.71
CA PHE A 142 4.23 -12.00 1.26
C PHE A 142 4.58 -13.43 1.66
N GLU A 143 5.14 -14.20 0.74
CA GLU A 143 5.59 -15.56 0.99
C GLU A 143 6.99 -15.72 0.38
N LEU A 144 7.90 -16.34 1.12
CA LEU A 144 9.22 -16.69 0.63
C LEU A 144 9.11 -17.97 -0.20
N MET A 145 9.46 -17.87 -1.47
CA MET A 145 9.34 -18.94 -2.45
C MET A 145 10.72 -19.38 -2.94
N PRO A 146 10.90 -20.64 -3.33
CA PRO A 146 12.18 -21.14 -3.81
C PRO A 146 12.64 -20.49 -5.11
N VAL A 147 13.94 -20.26 -5.22
CA VAL A 147 14.61 -19.81 -6.45
C VAL A 147 15.91 -20.56 -6.63
N LEU A 148 16.19 -20.96 -7.87
CA LEU A 148 17.46 -21.55 -8.28
C LEU A 148 18.20 -20.54 -9.16
N TYR A 149 19.40 -20.14 -8.76
CA TYR A 149 20.29 -19.34 -9.58
C TYR A 149 21.28 -20.26 -10.30
N LEU A 150 21.39 -20.11 -11.60
CA LEU A 150 22.40 -20.76 -12.44
C LEU A 150 23.41 -19.70 -12.87
N ILE A 151 24.67 -19.84 -12.44
CA ILE A 151 25.75 -18.96 -12.87
C ILE A 151 26.42 -19.59 -14.07
N ALA A 152 26.37 -18.89 -15.21
CA ALA A 152 26.92 -19.37 -16.46
C ALA A 152 27.95 -18.41 -17.06
N ARG A 153 28.97 -18.98 -17.68
CA ARG A 153 30.04 -18.24 -18.35
C ARG A 153 29.75 -18.13 -19.84
N SER A 154 29.42 -16.93 -20.29
CA SER A 154 29.25 -16.62 -21.71
C SER A 154 30.41 -15.74 -22.19
N GLY A 155 31.49 -16.39 -22.63
CA GLY A 155 32.72 -15.70 -23.04
C GLY A 155 33.48 -15.13 -21.83
N MET A 156 33.74 -13.82 -21.82
CA MET A 156 34.43 -13.13 -20.71
C MET A 156 33.47 -12.60 -19.63
N ARG A 157 32.15 -12.74 -19.83
CA ARG A 157 31.14 -12.28 -18.87
C ARG A 157 30.44 -13.47 -18.23
N GLU A 158 30.18 -13.34 -16.94
CA GLU A 158 29.30 -14.25 -16.22
C GLU A 158 27.89 -13.68 -16.20
N ARG A 159 26.90 -14.57 -16.22
CA ARG A 159 25.49 -14.22 -16.16
C ARG A 159 24.80 -15.13 -15.16
N ALA A 160 23.98 -14.55 -14.31
CA ALA A 160 23.06 -15.30 -13.46
C ALA A 160 21.72 -15.48 -14.20
N ILE A 161 21.15 -16.68 -14.12
CA ILE A 161 19.77 -16.95 -14.50
C ILE A 161 19.04 -17.38 -13.24
N ALA A 162 18.09 -16.57 -12.76
CA ALA A 162 17.23 -16.93 -11.65
C ALA A 162 15.97 -17.63 -12.15
N VAL A 163 15.72 -18.85 -11.67
CA VAL A 163 14.52 -19.64 -11.98
C VAL A 163 13.65 -19.67 -10.73
N PRO A 164 12.57 -18.87 -10.67
CA PRO A 164 11.66 -18.85 -9.52
C PRO A 164 10.65 -20.01 -9.58
N PHE A 165 10.40 -20.62 -8.43
CA PHE A 165 9.47 -21.74 -8.25
C PHE A 165 8.38 -21.39 -7.24
N LEU A 166 7.16 -21.90 -7.46
CA LEU A 166 6.05 -21.78 -6.49
C LEU A 166 5.96 -22.98 -5.54
N ASP A 167 6.56 -24.09 -5.96
CA ASP A 167 6.56 -25.36 -5.25
C ASP A 167 8.02 -25.84 -5.16
N PRO A 168 8.54 -26.12 -3.95
CA PRO A 168 9.87 -26.72 -3.80
C PRO A 168 10.06 -28.02 -4.59
N MET A 169 8.98 -28.77 -4.84
CA MET A 169 9.07 -30.01 -5.61
C MET A 169 9.47 -29.79 -7.07
N ASP A 170 9.06 -28.67 -7.68
CA ASP A 170 9.48 -28.33 -9.03
C ASP A 170 10.95 -27.90 -9.06
N ALA A 171 11.43 -27.26 -7.99
CA ALA A 171 12.84 -26.96 -7.82
C ALA A 171 13.69 -28.25 -7.70
N ASN A 172 13.21 -29.24 -6.94
CA ASN A 172 13.84 -30.55 -6.82
C ASN A 172 13.96 -31.26 -8.17
N ARG A 173 12.92 -31.21 -9.01
CA ARG A 173 12.96 -31.80 -10.37
C ARG A 173 14.00 -31.14 -11.27
N TRP A 174 14.16 -29.82 -11.17
CA TRP A 174 15.21 -29.10 -11.87
C TRP A 174 16.59 -29.51 -11.37
N LEU A 175 16.77 -29.57 -10.06
CA LEU A 175 18.04 -29.99 -9.44
C LEU A 175 18.39 -31.45 -9.77
N GLU A 176 17.41 -32.35 -9.87
CA GLU A 176 17.63 -33.74 -10.26
C GLU A 176 18.17 -33.84 -11.70
N ALA A 177 17.63 -33.03 -12.60
CA ALA A 177 18.05 -32.99 -14.00
C ALA A 177 19.43 -32.32 -14.19
N VAL A 178 19.74 -31.27 -13.43
CA VAL A 178 21.01 -30.53 -13.55
C VAL A 178 22.13 -31.17 -12.70
N GLY A 179 21.79 -31.73 -11.54
CA GLY A 179 22.73 -32.30 -10.56
C GLY A 179 23.51 -33.52 -11.06
N GLN A 180 23.02 -34.22 -12.09
CA GLN A 180 23.76 -35.31 -12.75
C GLN A 180 25.09 -34.88 -13.37
N ARG A 181 25.34 -33.56 -13.50
CA ARG A 181 26.51 -32.99 -14.17
C ARG A 181 27.64 -32.57 -13.23
N ASN A 182 27.59 -32.92 -11.95
CA ASN A 182 28.59 -32.55 -10.93
C ASN A 182 28.84 -31.03 -10.84
N ILE A 183 27.79 -30.22 -11.04
CA ILE A 183 27.87 -28.77 -10.88
C ILE A 183 27.74 -28.46 -9.38
N PRO A 184 28.67 -27.68 -8.78
CA PRO A 184 28.60 -27.27 -7.38
C PRO A 184 27.26 -26.57 -7.06
N LEU A 185 26.63 -27.00 -5.97
CA LEU A 185 25.38 -26.44 -5.45
C LEU A 185 25.64 -25.82 -4.08
N TYR A 186 25.16 -24.60 -3.90
CA TYR A 186 25.25 -23.87 -2.64
C TYR A 186 23.87 -23.41 -2.17
N LEU A 187 23.73 -23.26 -0.87
CA LEU A 187 22.58 -22.66 -0.20
C LEU A 187 22.95 -21.23 0.18
N THR A 188 22.03 -20.29 -0.07
CA THR A 188 22.23 -18.86 0.22
C THR A 188 21.06 -18.30 1.01
N SER A 189 21.37 -17.41 1.96
CA SER A 189 20.40 -16.65 2.76
C SER A 189 19.95 -15.36 2.05
N LEU A 190 20.69 -14.94 1.01
CA LEU A 190 20.45 -13.68 0.30
C LEU A 190 19.13 -13.67 -0.47
N VAL A 191 18.34 -12.62 -0.22
CA VAL A 191 17.09 -12.36 -0.94
C VAL A 191 17.33 -11.27 -1.98
N ILE A 192 17.56 -11.69 -3.22
CA ILE A 192 17.82 -10.77 -4.34
C ILE A 192 16.49 -10.24 -4.89
N HIS A 193 16.37 -8.92 -4.98
CA HIS A 193 15.15 -8.26 -5.49
C HIS A 193 15.12 -8.12 -7.01
N ASP A 194 16.26 -7.86 -7.65
CA ASP A 194 16.38 -7.74 -9.10
C ASP A 194 17.31 -8.82 -9.65
N PHE A 195 16.72 -9.85 -10.24
CA PHE A 195 17.46 -10.98 -10.82
C PHE A 195 18.24 -10.64 -12.08
N ARG A 196 18.02 -9.45 -12.67
CA ARG A 196 18.66 -9.03 -13.92
C ARG A 196 19.94 -8.24 -13.70
N ASP A 197 20.23 -7.89 -12.45
CA ASP A 197 21.44 -7.14 -12.12
C ASP A 197 22.68 -7.99 -12.46
N ALA A 198 23.61 -7.39 -13.19
CA ALA A 198 24.87 -8.04 -13.58
C ALA A 198 25.76 -8.36 -12.38
N SER A 199 25.52 -7.73 -11.23
CA SER A 199 26.26 -7.98 -9.98
C SER A 199 25.77 -9.21 -9.21
N VAL A 200 24.64 -9.83 -9.60
CA VAL A 200 24.08 -11.02 -8.92
C VAL A 200 25.09 -12.15 -8.70
N PRO A 201 25.92 -12.57 -9.70
CA PRO A 201 26.93 -13.59 -9.47
C PRO A 201 27.93 -13.23 -8.37
N GLN A 202 28.32 -11.95 -8.29
CA GLN A 202 29.28 -11.49 -7.28
C GLN A 202 28.61 -11.41 -5.90
N GLN A 203 27.37 -10.94 -5.81
CA GLN A 203 26.59 -10.91 -4.57
C GLN A 203 26.43 -12.30 -3.95
N LEU A 204 26.07 -13.30 -4.77
CA LEU A 204 25.88 -14.68 -4.32
C LEU A 204 27.19 -15.31 -3.81
N ARG A 205 28.33 -15.03 -4.46
CA ARG A 205 29.64 -15.52 -4.02
C ARG A 205 30.20 -14.80 -2.79
N SER A 206 29.75 -13.57 -2.56
CA SER A 206 30.12 -12.79 -1.37
C SER A 206 29.20 -13.05 -0.18
N ASP A 207 28.26 -14.00 -0.29
CA ASP A 207 27.44 -14.44 0.84
C ASP A 207 28.35 -15.06 1.90
N GLU A 208 28.38 -14.46 3.10
CA GLU A 208 29.20 -14.94 4.21
C GLU A 208 28.64 -16.27 4.76
N ASP A 209 27.33 -16.48 4.62
CA ASP A 209 26.61 -17.63 5.13
C ASP A 209 26.51 -18.77 4.11
N LEU A 210 27.33 -18.76 3.06
CA LEU A 210 27.21 -19.73 1.98
C LEU A 210 27.53 -21.16 2.44
N LYS A 211 26.59 -22.10 2.24
CA LYS A 211 26.77 -23.51 2.61
C LYS A 211 26.74 -24.40 1.37
N ALA A 212 27.80 -25.19 1.15
CA ALA A 212 27.79 -26.21 0.10
C ALA A 212 26.75 -27.29 0.42
N ALA A 213 26.00 -27.72 -0.60
CA ALA A 213 24.97 -28.76 -0.47
C ALA A 213 25.14 -29.84 -1.54
N GLU A 214 24.81 -31.08 -1.16
CA GLU A 214 24.70 -32.20 -2.08
C GLU A 214 23.23 -32.51 -2.30
N PHE A 215 22.79 -32.59 -3.55
CA PHE A 215 21.40 -32.87 -3.84
C PHE A 215 21.07 -34.36 -3.65
N ASP A 216 20.32 -34.69 -2.60
CA ASP A 216 19.90 -36.06 -2.25
C ASP A 216 18.49 -36.45 -2.78
N GLY A 217 17.90 -35.59 -3.61
CA GLY A 217 16.51 -35.71 -4.08
C GLY A 217 15.55 -34.69 -3.47
N ASN A 218 15.88 -34.09 -2.32
CA ASN A 218 15.06 -33.04 -1.72
C ASN A 218 15.88 -31.93 -1.07
N ILE A 219 16.07 -30.82 -1.78
CA ILE A 219 16.91 -29.70 -1.32
C ILE A 219 16.39 -29.03 -0.05
N GLU A 220 15.08 -29.09 0.21
CA GLU A 220 14.48 -28.52 1.43
C GLU A 220 14.94 -29.23 2.70
N ARG A 221 15.42 -30.48 2.59
CA ARG A 221 15.95 -31.24 3.72
C ARG A 221 17.22 -30.60 4.29
N ASP A 222 18.05 -30.04 3.43
CA ASP A 222 19.29 -29.35 3.81
C ASP A 222 19.06 -27.85 3.99
N PHE A 223 18.19 -27.26 3.17
CA PHE A 223 17.92 -25.82 3.21
C PHE A 223 17.20 -25.38 4.48
N ARG A 224 16.24 -26.16 5.00
CA ARG A 224 15.51 -25.76 6.21
C ARG A 224 16.42 -25.72 7.45
N PRO A 225 17.21 -26.78 7.77
CA PRO A 225 18.16 -26.73 8.87
C PRO A 225 19.19 -25.62 8.70
N TYR A 226 19.66 -25.38 7.47
CA TYR A 226 20.56 -24.25 7.18
C TYR A 226 19.96 -22.89 7.58
N MET A 227 18.72 -22.62 7.19
CA MET A 227 18.05 -21.37 7.58
C MET A 227 17.74 -21.31 9.08
N GLU A 228 17.37 -22.44 9.70
CA GLU A 228 17.14 -22.52 11.14
C GLU A 228 18.42 -22.24 11.94
N GLU A 229 19.56 -22.79 11.51
CA GLU A 229 20.89 -22.55 12.07
C GLU A 229 21.25 -21.06 12.01
N LEU A 230 21.09 -20.41 10.85
CA LEU A 230 21.35 -18.96 10.73
C LEU A 230 20.42 -18.11 11.60
N ILE A 231 19.14 -18.49 11.69
CA ILE A 231 18.17 -17.78 12.55
C ILE A 231 18.55 -17.95 14.02
N GLU A 232 19.00 -19.14 14.43
CA GLU A 232 19.44 -19.41 15.79
C GLU A 232 20.76 -18.71 16.13
N GLU A 233 21.72 -18.70 15.22
CA GLU A 233 22.99 -17.98 15.36
C GLU A 233 22.75 -16.48 15.52
N GLU A 234 21.88 -15.89 14.69
CA GLU A 234 21.52 -14.47 14.79
C GLU A 234 20.76 -14.16 16.08
N GLN A 235 19.96 -15.11 16.61
CA GLN A 235 19.27 -14.96 17.89
C GLN A 235 20.19 -15.12 19.11
N GLN A 236 21.22 -15.96 19.01
CA GLN A 236 22.17 -16.24 20.08
C GLN A 236 23.38 -15.31 20.07
N ARG A 237 23.62 -14.62 18.95
CA ARG A 237 24.67 -13.60 18.83
C ARG A 237 24.48 -12.55 19.91
N GLU A 238 25.46 -12.45 20.80
CA GLU A 238 25.55 -11.31 21.71
C GLU A 238 25.85 -10.08 20.86
N TYR A 239 24.84 -9.24 20.67
CA TYR A 239 25.02 -7.94 20.02
C TYR A 239 26.12 -7.16 20.76
N THR A 240 27.06 -6.61 20.00
CA THR A 240 28.01 -5.66 20.59
C THR A 240 27.28 -4.43 21.13
N GLU A 241 27.84 -3.72 22.12
CA GLU A 241 27.20 -2.52 22.69
C GLU A 241 26.78 -1.51 21.60
N ALA A 242 27.58 -1.36 20.54
CA ALA A 242 27.28 -0.49 19.40
C ALA A 242 26.09 -1.00 18.55
N GLU A 243 26.02 -2.30 18.26
CA GLU A 243 24.90 -2.90 17.53
C GLU A 243 23.61 -2.85 18.36
N LEU A 244 23.72 -3.01 19.68
CA LEU A 244 22.58 -2.96 20.60
C LEU A 244 22.03 -1.53 20.73
N GLU A 245 22.91 -0.52 20.75
CA GLU A 245 22.52 0.90 20.64
C GLU A 245 21.85 1.21 19.30
N GLU A 246 22.37 0.67 18.19
CA GLU A 246 21.75 0.81 16.86
C GLU A 246 20.36 0.18 16.83
N LEU A 247 20.22 -1.04 17.32
CA LEU A 247 18.95 -1.76 17.35
C LEU A 247 17.92 -1.09 18.28
N GLU A 248 18.35 -0.60 19.44
CA GLU A 248 17.48 0.18 20.33
C GLU A 248 17.03 1.47 19.67
N HIS A 249 17.91 2.11 18.90
CA HIS A 249 17.54 3.30 18.12
C HIS A 249 16.56 2.96 16.99
N GLU A 250 16.82 1.91 16.22
CA GLU A 250 15.90 1.43 15.20
C GLU A 250 14.53 1.11 15.78
N MET A 251 14.48 0.43 16.93
CA MET A 251 13.25 0.19 17.67
C MET A 251 12.54 1.50 18.06
N LYS A 252 13.25 2.46 18.67
CA LYS A 252 12.69 3.79 19.01
C LYS A 252 12.18 4.52 17.79
N ARG A 253 12.88 4.41 16.65
CA ARG A 253 12.47 4.99 15.37
C ARG A 253 11.21 4.32 14.83
N LEU A 254 11.14 2.98 14.86
CA LEU A 254 9.96 2.23 14.44
C LEU A 254 8.75 2.58 15.32
N GLU A 255 8.92 2.64 16.65
CA GLU A 255 7.87 3.08 17.57
C GLU A 255 7.42 4.51 17.28
N TYR A 256 8.36 5.43 17.06
CA TYR A 256 8.06 6.80 16.66
C TYR A 256 7.28 6.86 15.34
N GLU A 257 7.70 6.09 14.33
CA GLU A 257 7.01 6.00 13.03
C GLU A 257 5.61 5.39 13.16
N GLU A 258 5.45 4.37 14.00
CA GLU A 258 4.15 3.78 14.33
C GLU A 258 3.24 4.78 15.02
N GLU A 259 3.73 5.54 15.99
CA GLU A 259 2.97 6.57 16.67
C GLU A 259 2.54 7.67 15.69
N LEU A 260 3.44 8.10 14.82
CA LEU A 260 3.13 9.01 13.72
C LEU A 260 2.06 8.42 12.79
N ARG A 261 2.16 7.13 12.43
CA ARG A 261 1.18 6.43 11.59
C ARG A 261 -0.18 6.32 12.28
N LYS A 262 -0.23 6.00 13.57
CA LYS A 262 -1.45 6.00 14.39
C LYS A 262 -2.10 7.39 14.40
N ARG A 263 -1.28 8.46 14.40
CA ARG A 263 -1.72 9.88 14.29
C ARG A 263 -2.04 10.35 12.87
N LYS A 264 -1.72 9.58 11.82
CA LYS A 264 -2.17 9.86 10.43
C LYS A 264 -3.66 9.56 10.24
N SER A 265 -4.25 8.69 11.07
CA SER A 265 -5.69 8.38 11.01
C SER A 265 -6.54 9.57 11.47
N ALA A 266 -7.38 10.10 10.56
CA ALA A 266 -8.28 11.22 10.87
C ALA A 266 -9.34 10.85 11.92
N PHE A 267 -9.85 9.61 11.90
CA PHE A 267 -10.87 9.10 12.83
C PHE A 267 -10.34 8.91 14.26
N ARG A 268 -9.16 8.31 14.43
CA ARG A 268 -8.55 8.17 15.76
C ARG A 268 -8.21 9.53 16.38
N GLY A 269 -7.90 10.52 15.55
CA GLY A 269 -7.62 11.89 15.97
C GLY A 269 -8.81 12.68 16.50
N VAL A 270 -10.05 12.22 16.32
CA VAL A 270 -11.26 12.91 16.83
C VAL A 270 -11.31 12.83 18.36
N GLY A 271 -11.08 11.66 18.96
CA GLY A 271 -11.18 11.45 20.41
C GLY A 271 -12.62 11.39 20.92
N LYS A 272 -12.84 10.72 22.06
CA LYS A 272 -14.19 10.40 22.58
C LYS A 272 -15.05 11.64 22.86
N LEU A 273 -14.44 12.72 23.36
CA LEU A 273 -15.16 13.96 23.69
C LEU A 273 -15.68 14.70 22.45
N ALA A 274 -14.92 14.74 21.36
CA ALA A 274 -15.38 15.39 20.13
C ALA A 274 -16.55 14.63 19.47
N TRP A 275 -16.65 13.30 19.69
CA TRP A 275 -17.82 12.54 19.25
C TRP A 275 -19.10 12.92 19.99
N LEU A 276 -19.02 13.43 21.23
CA LEU A 276 -20.20 13.88 21.98
C LEU A 276 -20.86 15.13 21.39
N VAL A 277 -20.16 15.85 20.50
CA VAL A 277 -20.75 17.00 19.80
C VAL A 277 -21.96 16.58 18.97
N PHE A 278 -21.92 15.42 18.31
CA PHE A 278 -23.01 15.01 17.40
C PHE A 278 -24.30 14.63 18.13
N PRO A 279 -24.31 13.85 19.23
CA PRO A 279 -25.52 13.64 20.03
C PRO A 279 -26.10 14.93 20.60
N VAL A 280 -25.26 15.87 21.04
CA VAL A 280 -25.73 17.19 21.52
C VAL A 280 -26.35 17.99 20.38
N GLN A 281 -25.70 17.99 19.22
CA GLN A 281 -26.20 18.64 18.01
C GLN A 281 -27.51 18.02 17.53
N PHE A 282 -27.67 16.69 17.63
CA PHE A 282 -28.92 15.99 17.38
C PHE A 282 -30.03 16.46 18.31
N ALA A 283 -29.78 16.47 19.63
CA ALA A 283 -30.77 16.86 20.62
C ALA A 283 -31.25 18.31 20.42
N ILE A 284 -30.32 19.23 20.12
CA ILE A 284 -30.66 20.63 19.83
C ILE A 284 -31.40 20.73 18.49
N GLY A 285 -30.98 20.02 17.45
CA GLY A 285 -31.67 20.01 16.16
C GLY A 285 -33.10 19.49 16.26
N TYR A 286 -33.31 18.39 16.98
CA TYR A 286 -34.63 17.84 17.28
C TYR A 286 -35.49 18.83 18.05
N TRP A 287 -34.91 19.52 19.03
CA TRP A 287 -35.62 20.56 19.78
C TRP A 287 -36.01 21.75 18.89
N LEU A 288 -35.13 22.20 17.98
CA LEU A 288 -35.44 23.25 17.02
C LEU A 288 -36.60 22.86 16.10
N VAL A 289 -36.62 21.63 15.59
CA VAL A 289 -37.75 21.12 14.79
C VAL A 289 -39.06 21.18 15.58
N ARG A 290 -39.06 20.76 16.85
CA ARG A 290 -40.24 20.85 17.72
C ARG A 290 -40.69 22.28 18.02
N LEU A 291 -39.76 23.21 18.17
CA LEU A 291 -40.11 24.63 18.33
C LEU A 291 -40.73 25.21 17.06
N SER A 292 -40.27 24.76 15.90
CA SER A 292 -40.81 25.16 14.61
C SER A 292 -42.22 24.61 14.39
N ASP A 293 -42.46 23.35 14.75
CA ASP A 293 -43.77 22.69 14.72
C ASP A 293 -44.78 23.44 15.61
N ASN A 294 -44.36 23.82 16.82
CA ASN A 294 -45.16 24.60 17.75
C ASN A 294 -45.34 26.08 17.35
N GLY A 295 -44.82 26.51 16.19
CA GLY A 295 -44.89 27.89 15.71
C GLY A 295 -44.13 28.92 16.56
N SER A 296 -43.24 28.47 17.44
CA SER A 296 -42.45 29.34 18.33
C SER A 296 -41.27 30.00 17.62
N ILE A 297 -40.81 29.40 16.51
CA ILE A 297 -39.73 29.93 15.67
C ILE A 297 -40.13 29.82 14.20
N ASP A 298 -39.63 30.74 13.38
CA ASP A 298 -39.81 30.70 11.93
C ASP A 298 -38.86 29.66 11.31
N PRO A 299 -39.37 28.60 10.65
CA PRO A 299 -38.55 27.59 9.98
C PRO A 299 -37.64 28.15 8.88
N ASN A 300 -38.01 29.29 8.29
CA ASN A 300 -37.23 29.89 7.20
C ASN A 300 -36.02 30.67 7.71
N ASN A 301 -35.90 30.88 9.01
CA ASN A 301 -34.78 31.61 9.58
C ASN A 301 -33.55 30.71 9.71
N TYR A 302 -32.70 30.73 8.67
CA TYR A 302 -31.45 29.98 8.62
C TYR A 302 -30.45 30.30 9.74
N ALA A 303 -30.64 31.41 10.48
CA ALA A 303 -29.74 31.78 11.58
C ALA A 303 -29.63 30.69 12.63
N TYR A 304 -30.72 30.00 12.97
CA TYR A 304 -30.71 28.92 13.97
C TYR A 304 -29.81 27.76 13.54
N SER A 305 -29.98 27.30 12.29
CA SER A 305 -29.19 26.20 11.71
C SER A 305 -27.72 26.58 11.54
N ILE A 306 -27.42 27.81 11.10
CA ILE A 306 -26.05 28.33 10.97
C ILE A 306 -25.38 28.43 12.34
N SER A 307 -26.07 28.94 13.36
CA SER A 307 -25.54 29.05 14.72
C SER A 307 -25.27 27.68 15.32
N LEU A 308 -26.18 26.72 15.18
CA LEU A 308 -25.99 25.35 15.68
C LEU A 308 -24.75 24.69 15.04
N LEU A 309 -24.67 24.71 13.72
CA LEU A 309 -23.56 24.12 12.97
C LEU A 309 -22.23 24.86 13.20
N GLY A 310 -22.27 26.18 13.28
CA GLY A 310 -21.11 27.03 13.57
C GLY A 310 -20.54 26.74 14.96
N CYS A 311 -21.38 26.83 16.01
CA CYS A 311 -20.98 26.51 17.38
C CYS A 311 -20.54 25.05 17.53
N GLY A 312 -21.26 24.11 16.90
CA GLY A 312 -20.90 22.70 16.86
C GLY A 312 -19.53 22.47 16.22
N SER A 313 -19.24 23.12 15.11
CA SER A 313 -17.94 23.00 14.44
C SER A 313 -16.79 23.55 15.29
N ILE A 314 -16.99 24.69 15.96
CA ILE A 314 -16.00 25.29 16.87
C ILE A 314 -15.72 24.33 18.03
N LEU A 315 -16.78 23.82 18.67
CA LEU A 315 -16.68 22.88 19.78
C LEU A 315 -15.98 21.58 19.35
N PHE A 316 -16.37 21.01 18.21
CA PHE A 316 -15.77 19.81 17.65
C PHE A 316 -14.26 20.00 17.43
N PHE A 317 -13.86 21.04 16.70
CA PHE A 317 -12.45 21.29 16.41
C PHE A 317 -11.63 21.72 17.63
N LEU A 318 -12.24 22.21 18.72
CA LEU A 318 -11.55 22.42 19.99
C LEU A 318 -11.26 21.09 20.71
N LEU A 319 -12.23 20.18 20.70
CA LEU A 319 -12.18 18.88 21.39
C LEU A 319 -11.38 17.82 20.64
N VAL A 320 -11.23 17.95 19.32
CA VAL A 320 -10.43 17.03 18.49
C VAL A 320 -9.03 16.85 19.07
N LYS A 321 -8.59 15.61 19.28
CA LYS A 321 -7.26 15.32 19.85
C LYS A 321 -6.14 15.81 18.93
N TRP A 322 -6.21 15.51 17.63
CA TRP A 322 -5.20 15.91 16.63
C TRP A 322 -5.86 16.50 15.38
N MET A 323 -5.61 17.77 15.07
CA MET A 323 -6.26 18.43 13.94
C MET A 323 -5.70 17.97 12.59
N ARG A 324 -6.59 17.53 11.70
CA ARG A 324 -6.30 17.12 10.32
C ARG A 324 -7.39 17.61 9.39
N TRP A 325 -7.01 17.99 8.18
CA TRP A 325 -7.95 18.53 7.19
C TRP A 325 -9.14 17.60 6.87
N PRO A 326 -8.99 16.26 6.77
CA PRO A 326 -10.13 15.37 6.54
C PRO A 326 -11.22 15.43 7.62
N GLN A 327 -10.92 15.97 8.82
CA GLN A 327 -11.92 16.12 9.87
C GLN A 327 -13.00 17.16 9.54
N ILE A 328 -12.72 18.08 8.61
CA ILE A 328 -13.74 18.97 8.05
C ILE A 328 -14.83 18.16 7.35
N LEU A 329 -14.41 17.16 6.55
CA LEU A 329 -15.33 16.23 5.90
C LEU A 329 -16.03 15.32 6.90
N ILE A 330 -15.32 14.81 7.92
CA ILE A 330 -15.93 13.99 8.97
C ILE A 330 -17.03 14.77 9.69
N PHE A 331 -16.76 16.01 10.12
CA PHE A 331 -17.77 16.83 10.79
C PHE A 331 -18.99 17.07 9.91
N SER A 332 -18.79 17.43 8.65
CA SER A 332 -19.88 17.67 7.70
C SER A 332 -20.70 16.41 7.45
N LEU A 333 -20.06 15.27 7.14
CA LEU A 333 -20.73 14.00 6.84
C LEU A 333 -21.48 13.43 8.05
N VAL A 334 -20.88 13.48 9.24
CA VAL A 334 -21.54 12.98 10.46
C VAL A 334 -22.68 13.91 10.87
N SER A 335 -22.52 15.23 10.75
CA SER A 335 -23.62 16.19 10.99
C SER A 335 -24.79 15.95 10.03
N LEU A 336 -24.50 15.73 8.75
CA LEU A 336 -25.47 15.37 7.73
C LEU A 336 -26.22 14.10 8.16
N PHE A 337 -25.51 13.01 8.45
CA PHE A 337 -26.12 11.75 8.88
C PHE A 337 -26.91 11.89 10.19
N THR A 338 -26.47 12.76 11.09
CA THR A 338 -27.18 13.04 12.36
C THR A 338 -28.55 13.65 12.10
N PHE A 339 -28.64 14.61 11.17
CA PHE A 339 -29.91 15.28 10.87
C PHE A 339 -30.82 14.49 9.93
N PHE A 340 -30.31 13.47 9.25
CA PHE A 340 -31.14 12.49 8.54
C PHE A 340 -32.13 11.75 9.47
N PHE A 341 -32.01 11.80 10.80
CA PHE A 341 -32.95 11.14 11.71
C PHE A 341 -33.86 12.09 12.47
N VAL A 342 -33.81 13.40 12.18
CA VAL A 342 -34.43 14.40 13.06
C VAL A 342 -35.93 14.60 12.80
N ASP A 343 -36.42 14.52 11.56
CA ASP A 343 -37.86 14.33 11.24
C ASP A 343 -38.09 14.26 9.72
N PHE A 344 -39.06 13.47 9.27
CA PHE A 344 -39.48 13.35 7.86
C PHE A 344 -40.99 13.52 7.77
N SER A 345 -41.46 14.76 7.81
CA SER A 345 -42.79 15.03 7.28
C SER A 345 -42.75 14.84 5.77
N ASP A 346 -43.71 14.09 5.22
CA ASP A 346 -43.84 13.88 3.77
C ASP A 346 -44.41 15.12 3.04
N VAL A 347 -44.77 16.17 3.80
CA VAL A 347 -45.38 17.39 3.28
C VAL A 347 -44.33 18.50 3.19
N GLU A 348 -44.00 18.92 1.96
CA GLU A 348 -42.94 19.92 1.71
C GLU A 348 -43.19 21.29 2.37
N THR A 349 -44.45 21.61 2.70
CA THR A 349 -44.81 22.88 3.35
C THR A 349 -44.85 22.79 4.87
N ASP A 350 -44.57 21.63 5.45
CA ASP A 350 -44.56 21.44 6.89
C ASP A 350 -43.36 22.19 7.52
N PRO A 351 -43.56 23.00 8.57
CA PRO A 351 -42.47 23.64 9.30
C PRO A 351 -41.34 22.68 9.71
N THR A 352 -41.68 21.42 10.04
CA THR A 352 -40.71 20.40 10.40
C THR A 352 -39.83 20.00 9.22
N TYR A 353 -40.41 19.85 8.02
CA TYR A 353 -39.70 19.55 6.77
C TYR A 353 -38.75 20.68 6.38
N ILE A 354 -39.21 21.92 6.47
CA ILE A 354 -38.39 23.10 6.14
C ILE A 354 -37.20 23.21 7.10
N MET A 355 -37.43 23.03 8.41
CA MET A 355 -36.37 23.10 9.42
C MET A 355 -35.36 21.96 9.27
N SER A 356 -35.81 20.70 9.15
CA SER A 356 -34.93 19.53 8.99
C SER A 356 -34.16 19.59 7.66
N GLY A 357 -34.83 20.00 6.58
CA GLY A 357 -34.21 20.28 5.29
C GLY A 357 -33.11 21.35 5.37
N SER A 358 -33.34 22.42 6.13
CA SER A 358 -32.32 23.47 6.34
C SER A 358 -31.08 22.94 7.08
N LEU A 359 -31.25 22.09 8.10
CA LEU A 359 -30.17 21.49 8.87
C LEU A 359 -29.32 20.55 7.99
N ILE A 360 -29.97 19.73 7.17
CA ILE A 360 -29.30 18.83 6.22
C ILE A 360 -28.55 19.66 5.16
N ALA A 361 -29.22 20.62 4.52
CA ALA A 361 -28.61 21.42 3.46
C ALA A 361 -27.38 22.19 3.97
N LEU A 362 -27.50 22.86 5.12
CA LEU A 362 -26.42 23.66 5.69
C LEU A 362 -25.27 22.80 6.24
N SER A 363 -25.53 21.56 6.66
CA SER A 363 -24.47 20.63 7.10
C SER A 363 -23.42 20.37 6.01
N PHE A 364 -23.82 20.46 4.73
CA PHE A 364 -22.93 20.33 3.58
C PHE A 364 -22.49 21.69 3.02
N MET A 365 -23.41 22.66 2.89
CA MET A 365 -23.09 23.96 2.28
C MET A 365 -22.07 24.79 3.08
N LEU A 366 -22.00 24.61 4.40
CA LEU A 366 -21.08 25.36 5.27
C LEU A 366 -19.64 24.78 5.29
N LEU A 367 -19.29 23.85 4.40
CA LEU A 367 -17.93 23.32 4.25
C LEU A 367 -16.83 24.41 4.20
N PRO A 368 -16.97 25.49 3.41
CA PRO A 368 -15.98 26.58 3.41
C PRO A 368 -15.86 27.26 4.77
N LEU A 369 -16.97 27.47 5.46
CA LEU A 369 -17.01 28.08 6.79
C LEU A 369 -16.32 27.17 7.81
N TYR A 370 -16.56 25.85 7.79
CA TYR A 370 -15.85 24.89 8.62
C TYR A 370 -14.34 24.90 8.35
N GLY A 371 -13.95 25.10 7.08
CA GLY A 371 -12.55 25.29 6.69
C GLY A 371 -11.92 26.54 7.33
N LEU A 372 -12.64 27.66 7.36
CA LEU A 372 -12.19 28.89 8.03
C LEU A 372 -12.06 28.69 9.55
N VAL A 373 -13.07 28.09 10.19
CA VAL A 373 -13.05 27.75 11.62
C VAL A 373 -11.86 26.82 11.93
N TYR A 374 -11.66 25.79 11.11
CA TYR A 374 -10.54 24.87 11.20
C TYR A 374 -9.19 25.61 11.12
N LEU A 375 -9.01 26.52 10.16
CA LEU A 375 -7.76 27.27 10.01
C LEU A 375 -7.51 28.20 11.22
N GLY A 376 -8.54 28.86 11.71
CA GLY A 376 -8.47 29.70 12.92
C GLY A 376 -8.06 28.91 14.15
N LEU A 377 -8.76 27.81 14.43
CA LEU A 377 -8.46 26.94 15.58
C LEU A 377 -7.12 26.24 15.44
N ARG A 378 -6.71 25.85 14.23
CA ARG A 378 -5.39 25.26 13.99
C ARG A 378 -4.26 26.23 14.32
N ARG A 379 -4.42 27.52 14.01
CA ARG A 379 -3.44 28.54 14.43
C ARG A 379 -3.38 28.68 15.94
N LEU A 380 -4.53 28.75 16.62
CA LEU A 380 -4.60 28.85 18.08
C LEU A 380 -4.02 27.62 18.79
N ARG A 381 -4.18 26.43 18.20
CA ARG A 381 -3.73 25.16 18.76
C ARG A 381 -2.31 24.73 18.38
N LYS A 382 -1.61 25.50 17.55
CA LYS A 382 -0.28 25.12 17.01
C LYS A 382 0.69 24.68 18.12
N ASN A 383 0.67 25.36 19.26
CA ASN A 383 1.56 25.07 20.39
C ASN A 383 1.16 23.79 21.14
N ARG A 384 -0.15 23.51 21.28
CA ARG A 384 -0.65 22.28 21.92
C ARG A 384 -0.31 21.05 21.10
N ASP A 385 -0.54 21.14 19.79
CA ASP A 385 -0.32 20.02 18.88
C ASP A 385 1.19 19.73 18.72
N ALA A 386 2.05 20.76 18.77
CA ALA A 386 3.51 20.60 18.77
C ALA A 386 4.04 19.97 20.06
N ARG A 387 3.55 20.39 21.24
CA ARG A 387 3.97 19.83 22.53
C ARG A 387 3.58 18.37 22.74
N ASN A 388 2.55 17.91 22.04
CA ASN A 388 2.08 16.53 22.13
C ASN A 388 2.79 15.60 21.15
N LEU A 389 3.75 16.07 20.34
CA LEU A 389 4.55 15.19 19.48
C LEU A 389 5.41 14.27 20.34
N PRO A 390 5.56 12.98 19.97
CA PRO A 390 6.57 12.16 20.61
C PRO A 390 7.94 12.80 20.35
N PRO A 391 8.87 12.76 21.32
CA PRO A 391 10.22 13.23 21.09
C PRO A 391 10.78 12.48 19.87
N ALA A 392 11.30 13.22 18.89
CA ALA A 392 11.99 12.57 17.78
C ALA A 392 13.23 11.88 18.37
N PRO A 393 13.49 10.61 18.00
CA PRO A 393 14.72 9.98 18.43
C PRO A 393 15.91 10.80 17.90
N GLU A 394 16.95 10.96 18.71
CA GLU A 394 18.14 11.70 18.32
C GLU A 394 18.79 11.06 17.08
N PRO A 395 19.50 11.81 16.22
CA PRO A 395 20.25 11.21 15.12
C PRO A 395 21.21 10.15 15.67
N TYR A 396 21.24 8.96 15.07
CA TYR A 396 22.19 7.93 15.51
C TYR A 396 23.60 8.49 15.39
N ARG A 397 24.36 8.41 16.50
CA ARG A 397 25.77 8.75 16.54
C ARG A 397 26.48 7.52 17.09
N PRO A 398 27.12 6.71 16.23
CA PRO A 398 27.84 5.54 16.71
C PRO A 398 28.93 5.99 17.69
N ALA A 399 28.99 5.33 18.85
CA ALA A 399 30.03 5.58 19.84
C ALA A 399 31.42 5.31 19.22
N GLY A 400 32.27 6.35 19.17
CA GLY A 400 33.66 6.21 18.70
C GLY A 400 33.98 6.83 17.34
N HIS A 401 32.99 7.33 16.58
CA HIS A 401 33.28 8.18 15.43
C HIS A 401 33.49 9.63 15.89
N PRO A 402 34.69 10.24 15.71
CA PRO A 402 34.86 11.67 15.94
C PRO A 402 33.87 12.43 15.04
N PRO A 403 33.35 13.58 15.49
CA PRO A 403 32.41 14.35 14.69
C PRO A 403 33.02 14.59 13.31
N GLU A 404 32.34 14.13 12.26
CA GLU A 404 32.67 14.58 10.91
C GLU A 404 32.66 16.12 10.97
N PRO A 405 33.74 16.79 10.52
CA PRO A 405 33.78 18.23 10.54
C PRO A 405 32.56 18.74 9.78
N GLU A 406 31.72 19.49 10.48
CA GLU A 406 30.52 20.11 9.92
C GLU A 406 30.95 20.83 8.64
N ILE A 407 30.56 20.28 7.48
CA ILE A 407 30.94 20.84 6.19
C ILE A 407 30.30 22.22 6.13
N ASP A 408 31.12 23.25 6.37
CA ASP A 408 30.73 24.64 6.28
C ASP A 408 30.51 24.98 4.80
N TRP A 409 29.29 24.73 4.33
CA TRP A 409 28.84 25.05 2.97
C TRP A 409 28.92 26.56 2.66
N SER A 410 29.22 27.42 3.64
CA SER A 410 29.48 28.85 3.41
C SER A 410 30.87 29.13 2.83
N LYS A 411 31.81 28.18 2.92
CA LYS A 411 33.11 28.26 2.25
C LYS A 411 33.04 27.52 0.92
N GLY A 412 32.65 28.26 -0.11
CA GLY A 412 32.67 27.77 -1.49
C GLY A 412 34.02 27.15 -1.85
N GLN A 413 33.98 25.91 -2.32
CA GLN A 413 35.12 25.22 -2.91
C GLN A 413 35.59 26.00 -4.15
N GLN A 414 36.76 26.64 -4.04
CA GLN A 414 37.57 26.94 -5.21
C GLN A 414 38.39 25.69 -5.52
N LEU A 415 37.97 24.96 -6.55
CA LEU A 415 38.82 24.10 -7.38
C LEU A 415 38.46 24.35 -8.84
#